data_AF-A0A422NJP5-F1
#
_entry.id   AF-A0A422NJP5-F1
#
_cell.length_a   1.000
_cell.length_b   1.000
_cell.length_c   1.000
_cell.angle_alpha   90.00
_cell.angle_beta   90.00
_cell.angle_gamma   90.00
#
_symmetry.space_group_name_H-M   'P 1'
#
loop_
_entity.id
_entity.type
_entity.pdbx_description
1 polymer ?
#
loop_
_entity_poly.entity_id
_entity_poly.type
_entity_poly.pdbx_seq_one_letter_code
_entity_poly.pdbx_strand_id
1 'polypeptide(L)'
;MKSTYGRPKGKSQSTVESFAERIFISNPRLFSFSHRVLLSLRHPYTAVVVDVVDSDPSREKDRLEEILGALLQSRDEERKWTRVATMFDLKLTAEEIDVCRRKISLNPEIRVRIESLWTQLGGISNGVVLEEDYKAFHVSLYSYLLKIDSVSVATSSCAAIVEDFTYDKRGAVGVDFGSFAISMLELADNWTRTREVAEYIHFFSDIYDNCLKKKHLRSSREVFVPNYKAPVYFSGGLVCRAQEGDKVVFSRKRFV
;
A
#
# COMPACT_ATOMS: atom_id res chain seq x y z
N MET A 1 -28.94 24.09 -33.35
CA MET A 1 -27.56 24.63 -33.29
C MET A 1 -26.62 23.48 -33.00
N LYS A 2 -25.72 23.16 -33.94
CA LYS A 2 -24.70 22.12 -33.79
C LYS A 2 -23.55 22.70 -32.95
N SER A 3 -23.25 22.11 -31.81
CA SER A 3 -21.96 22.32 -31.12
C SER A 3 -21.10 21.08 -31.35
N THR A 4 -20.21 21.20 -32.31
CA THR A 4 -19.14 20.26 -32.62
C THR A 4 -18.03 20.43 -31.58
N TYR A 5 -17.98 19.54 -30.58
CA TYR A 5 -16.74 19.33 -29.82
C TYR A 5 -15.85 18.38 -30.62
N GLY A 6 -15.02 18.97 -31.48
CA GLY A 6 -13.88 18.28 -32.06
C GLY A 6 -12.90 17.90 -30.95
N ARG A 7 -12.69 16.59 -30.77
CA ARG A 7 -11.58 16.06 -29.97
C ARG A 7 -10.27 16.46 -30.65
N PRO A 8 -9.32 17.15 -29.97
CA PRO A 8 -7.99 17.27 -30.53
C PRO A 8 -7.33 15.89 -30.47
N LYS A 9 -7.01 15.33 -31.63
CA LYS A 9 -5.95 14.32 -31.76
C LYS A 9 -4.61 15.04 -31.57
N GLY A 10 -4.27 15.34 -30.33
CA GLY A 10 -2.92 15.76 -29.93
C GLY A 10 -2.36 14.70 -29.00
N LYS A 11 -1.10 14.30 -29.18
CA LYS A 11 -0.36 13.53 -28.17
C LYS A 11 -0.40 14.37 -26.89
N SER A 12 -1.27 14.01 -25.94
CA SER A 12 -1.35 14.73 -24.67
C SER A 12 -0.06 14.46 -23.92
N GLN A 13 0.86 15.43 -23.92
CA GLN A 13 1.91 15.46 -22.90
C GLN A 13 1.20 15.45 -21.56
N SER A 14 1.43 14.39 -20.78
CA SER A 14 0.77 14.21 -19.50
C SER A 14 1.38 15.20 -18.52
N THR A 15 0.67 16.29 -18.22
CA THR A 15 1.17 17.33 -17.30
C THR A 15 0.83 16.98 -15.86
N VAL A 16 1.50 17.63 -14.89
CA VAL A 16 1.20 17.48 -13.45
C VAL A 16 -0.28 17.76 -13.15
N GLU A 17 -0.89 18.71 -13.87
CA GLU A 17 -2.30 19.06 -13.76
C GLU A 17 -3.22 17.92 -14.22
N SER A 18 -2.87 17.20 -15.30
CA SER A 18 -3.66 16.05 -15.77
C SER A 18 -3.66 14.88 -14.77
N PHE A 19 -2.59 14.71 -14.01
CA PHE A 19 -2.51 13.70 -12.97
C PHE A 19 -3.16 14.13 -11.67
N ALA A 20 -3.04 15.40 -11.28
CA ALA A 20 -3.80 15.95 -10.16
C ALA A 20 -5.30 15.85 -10.42
N GLU A 21 -5.75 16.15 -11.64
CA GLU A 21 -7.13 15.92 -12.07
C GLU A 21 -7.50 14.43 -11.97
N ARG A 22 -6.64 13.50 -12.39
CA ARG A 22 -6.92 12.07 -12.22
C ARG A 22 -7.10 11.68 -10.75
N ILE A 23 -6.19 12.08 -9.88
CA ILE A 23 -6.13 11.65 -8.47
C ILE A 23 -7.21 12.31 -7.62
N PHE A 24 -7.64 13.54 -7.97
CA PHE A 24 -8.57 14.33 -7.15
C PHE A 24 -9.96 14.52 -7.77
N ILE A 25 -10.11 14.35 -9.08
CA ILE A 25 -11.37 14.62 -9.80
C ILE A 25 -11.89 13.34 -10.45
N SER A 26 -11.14 12.73 -11.38
CA SER A 26 -11.64 11.61 -12.18
C SER A 26 -11.70 10.30 -11.39
N ASN A 27 -10.75 10.07 -10.49
CA ASN A 27 -10.68 8.92 -9.59
C ASN A 27 -10.23 9.39 -8.20
N PRO A 28 -11.09 10.13 -7.48
CA PRO A 28 -10.72 10.78 -6.24
C PRO A 28 -10.16 9.77 -5.25
N ARG A 29 -9.08 10.14 -4.57
CA ARG A 29 -8.60 9.40 -3.40
C ARG A 29 -9.70 9.27 -2.37
N LEU A 30 -9.66 8.17 -1.63
CA LEU A 30 -10.59 7.84 -0.55
C LEU A 30 -9.96 8.10 0.82
N PHE A 31 -8.62 8.08 0.91
CA PHE A 31 -7.89 8.25 2.16
C PHE A 31 -7.02 9.52 2.14
N SER A 32 -6.94 10.16 3.30
CA SER A 32 -6.06 11.32 3.51
C SER A 32 -4.60 10.96 3.23
N PHE A 33 -3.82 11.97 2.91
CA PHE A 33 -2.39 11.88 2.71
C PHE A 33 -1.65 13.06 3.36
N SER A 34 -2.35 13.95 4.09
CA SER A 34 -1.75 15.15 4.68
C SER A 34 -0.70 14.85 5.74
N HIS A 35 -0.77 13.66 6.33
CA HIS A 35 0.22 13.13 7.28
C HIS A 35 1.44 12.48 6.65
N ARG A 36 1.47 12.33 5.32
CA ARG A 36 2.55 11.67 4.60
C ARG A 36 3.51 12.71 4.05
N VAL A 37 4.81 12.46 4.18
CA VAL A 37 5.83 13.24 3.47
C VAL A 37 5.75 13.00 1.97
N LEU A 38 6.18 13.98 1.18
CA LEU A 38 6.10 13.93 -0.29
C LEU A 38 6.67 12.65 -0.91
N LEU A 39 7.81 12.20 -0.36
CA LEU A 39 8.56 11.05 -0.86
C LEU A 39 7.90 9.72 -0.49
N SER A 40 6.91 9.72 0.40
CA SER A 40 6.15 8.52 0.71
C SER A 40 5.46 7.99 -0.56
N LEU A 41 5.49 6.68 -0.79
CA LEU A 41 4.67 6.05 -1.83
C LEU A 41 3.16 6.23 -1.59
N ARG A 42 2.76 6.55 -0.36
CA ARG A 42 1.38 6.85 0.03
C ARG A 42 1.02 8.32 -0.17
N HIS A 43 2.01 9.17 -0.41
CA HIS A 43 1.77 10.52 -0.87
C HIS A 43 1.62 10.54 -2.41
N PRO A 44 0.61 11.22 -2.97
CA PRO A 44 0.35 11.22 -4.42
C PRO A 44 1.48 11.78 -5.28
N TYR A 45 2.30 12.69 -4.73
CA TYR A 45 3.45 13.28 -5.43
C TYR A 45 4.33 12.25 -6.16
N THR A 46 4.77 11.20 -5.45
CA THR A 46 5.66 10.18 -6.03
C THR A 46 5.01 9.45 -7.22
N ALA A 47 3.73 9.10 -7.10
CA ALA A 47 3.00 8.46 -8.19
C ALA A 47 2.84 9.38 -9.41
N VAL A 48 2.59 10.68 -9.16
CA VAL A 48 2.53 11.70 -10.23
C VAL A 48 3.88 11.82 -10.95
N VAL A 49 4.99 11.90 -10.21
CA VAL A 49 6.33 11.97 -10.79
C VAL A 49 6.60 10.76 -11.68
N VAL A 50 6.33 9.55 -11.17
CA VAL A 50 6.53 8.31 -11.93
C VAL A 50 5.69 8.31 -13.21
N ASP A 51 4.42 8.67 -13.14
CA ASP A 51 3.59 8.66 -14.34
C ASP A 51 4.00 9.72 -15.36
N VAL A 52 4.44 10.90 -14.93
CA VAL A 52 4.96 11.94 -15.83
C VAL A 52 6.20 11.42 -16.57
N VAL A 53 7.12 10.77 -15.87
CA VAL A 53 8.32 10.18 -16.49
C VAL A 53 7.97 9.01 -17.41
N ASP A 54 7.11 8.08 -16.97
CA ASP A 54 6.70 6.91 -17.75
C ASP A 54 5.84 7.27 -18.98
N SER A 55 5.18 8.45 -18.97
CA SER A 55 4.36 8.91 -20.09
C SER A 55 5.15 9.49 -21.27
N ASP A 56 6.44 9.82 -21.07
CA ASP A 56 7.32 10.38 -22.09
C ASP A 56 8.42 9.38 -22.49
N PRO A 57 8.30 8.72 -23.67
CA PRO A 57 9.29 7.76 -24.13
C PRO A 57 10.70 8.35 -24.30
N SER A 58 10.82 9.67 -24.44
CA SER A 58 12.13 10.32 -24.55
C SER A 58 12.90 10.33 -23.23
N ARG A 59 12.19 10.21 -22.09
CA ARG A 59 12.75 10.23 -20.73
C ARG A 59 13.06 8.84 -20.18
N GLU A 60 12.73 7.78 -20.93
CA GLU A 60 12.93 6.39 -20.50
C GLU A 60 14.42 6.06 -20.25
N LYS A 61 15.33 6.63 -21.05
CA LYS A 61 16.78 6.38 -20.95
C LYS A 61 17.40 6.93 -19.66
N ASP A 62 16.87 8.06 -19.16
CA ASP A 62 17.37 8.75 -17.97
C ASP A 62 16.37 8.66 -16.81
N ARG A 63 15.43 7.71 -16.89
CA ARG A 63 14.31 7.55 -15.95
C ARG A 63 14.74 7.53 -14.48
N LEU A 64 15.84 6.85 -14.17
CA LEU A 64 16.38 6.78 -12.82
C LEU A 64 16.81 8.17 -12.32
N GLU A 65 17.58 8.90 -13.12
CA GLU A 65 18.07 10.23 -12.79
C GLU A 65 16.91 11.22 -12.67
N GLU A 66 15.91 11.13 -13.55
CA GLU A 66 14.71 11.96 -13.55
C GLU A 66 13.86 11.74 -12.29
N ILE A 67 13.62 10.47 -11.92
CA ILE A 67 12.86 10.16 -10.69
C ILE A 67 13.66 10.62 -9.47
N LEU A 68 14.95 10.31 -9.37
CA LEU A 68 15.77 10.73 -8.23
C LEU A 68 15.90 12.26 -8.16
N GLY A 69 16.05 12.94 -9.28
CA GLY A 69 16.11 14.40 -9.37
C GLY A 69 14.83 15.05 -8.87
N ALA A 70 13.67 14.56 -9.33
CA ALA A 70 12.37 15.02 -8.84
C ALA A 70 12.19 14.77 -7.33
N LEU A 71 12.58 13.59 -6.85
CA LEU A 71 12.52 13.27 -5.41
C LEU A 71 13.47 14.15 -4.57
N LEU A 72 14.65 14.50 -5.08
CA LEU A 72 15.60 15.38 -4.37
C LEU A 72 15.13 16.84 -4.35
N GLN A 73 14.43 17.29 -5.38
CA GLN A 73 13.88 18.65 -5.50
C GLN A 73 12.49 18.81 -4.87
N SER A 74 11.96 17.78 -4.20
CA SER A 74 10.59 17.76 -3.70
C SER A 74 10.27 18.88 -2.69
N ARG A 75 11.28 19.43 -2.00
CA ARG A 75 11.09 20.50 -1.00
C ARG A 75 10.43 21.75 -1.58
N ASP A 76 10.67 22.05 -2.85
CA ASP A 76 10.06 23.22 -3.51
C ASP A 76 8.55 23.02 -3.78
N GLU A 77 8.12 21.76 -3.80
CA GLU A 77 6.73 21.36 -4.04
C GLU A 77 5.91 21.22 -2.73
N GLU A 78 6.58 21.17 -1.58
CA GLU A 78 5.95 20.89 -0.27
C GLU A 78 4.80 21.85 0.04
N ARG A 79 5.04 23.16 -0.09
CA ARG A 79 4.00 24.18 0.16
C ARG A 79 2.77 24.02 -0.74
N LYS A 80 2.96 23.60 -1.99
CA LYS A 80 1.85 23.39 -2.94
C LYS A 80 1.04 22.17 -2.52
N TRP A 81 1.71 21.06 -2.23
CA TRP A 81 1.05 19.82 -1.81
C TRP A 81 0.37 19.93 -0.45
N THR A 82 0.92 20.70 0.50
CA THR A 82 0.24 20.99 1.77
C THR A 82 -1.11 21.67 1.55
N ARG A 83 -1.19 22.64 0.62
CA ARG A 83 -2.46 23.29 0.27
C ARG A 83 -3.43 22.31 -0.35
N VAL A 84 -2.96 21.48 -1.29
CA VAL A 84 -3.78 20.43 -1.93
C VAL A 84 -4.32 19.44 -0.89
N ALA A 85 -3.47 18.97 0.02
CA ALA A 85 -3.85 18.07 1.11
C ALA A 85 -4.91 18.68 2.03
N THR A 86 -4.73 19.95 2.41
CA THR A 86 -5.69 20.68 3.23
C THR A 86 -7.05 20.80 2.54
N MET A 87 -7.06 21.16 1.25
CA MET A 87 -8.30 21.25 0.47
C MET A 87 -9.00 19.91 0.33
N PHE A 88 -8.22 18.84 0.11
CA PHE A 88 -8.73 17.49 -0.02
C PHE A 88 -9.33 16.97 1.29
N ASP A 89 -8.66 17.18 2.42
CA ASP A 89 -9.13 16.76 3.74
C ASP A 89 -10.48 17.38 4.11
N LEU A 90 -10.75 18.63 3.68
CA LEU A 90 -12.05 19.29 3.85
C LEU A 90 -13.19 18.61 3.08
N LYS A 91 -12.87 17.77 2.08
CA LYS A 91 -13.84 17.06 1.24
C LYS A 91 -13.92 15.57 1.54
N LEU A 92 -13.01 15.03 2.35
CA LEU A 92 -12.96 13.59 2.67
C LEU A 92 -14.16 13.05 3.45
N THR A 93 -14.94 13.93 4.07
CA THR A 93 -16.16 13.58 4.81
C THR A 93 -17.42 13.64 3.95
N ALA A 94 -17.29 13.99 2.67
CA ALA A 94 -18.41 13.93 1.72
C ALA A 94 -18.97 12.51 1.64
N GLU A 95 -20.29 12.39 1.59
CA GLU A 95 -20.99 11.10 1.64
C GLU A 95 -20.59 10.17 0.49
N GLU A 96 -20.39 10.72 -0.70
CA GLU A 96 -19.99 9.98 -1.90
C GLU A 96 -18.61 9.33 -1.72
N ILE A 97 -17.67 10.03 -1.08
CA ILE A 97 -16.33 9.52 -0.77
C ILE A 97 -16.43 8.44 0.31
N ASP A 98 -17.25 8.66 1.33
CA ASP A 98 -17.39 7.71 2.44
C ASP A 98 -18.09 6.41 2.01
N VAL A 99 -19.08 6.47 1.12
CA VAL A 99 -19.69 5.29 0.48
C VAL A 99 -18.63 4.48 -0.28
N CYS A 100 -17.81 5.13 -1.11
CA CYS A 100 -16.73 4.47 -1.84
C CYS A 100 -15.68 3.89 -0.89
N ARG A 101 -15.28 4.64 0.14
CA ARG A 101 -14.32 4.20 1.15
C ARG A 101 -14.82 2.95 1.87
N ARG A 102 -16.09 2.91 2.30
CA ARG A 102 -16.68 1.72 2.90
C ARG A 102 -16.73 0.54 1.94
N LYS A 103 -17.13 0.76 0.68
CA LYS A 103 -17.14 -0.29 -0.37
C LYS A 103 -15.78 -0.99 -0.47
N ILE A 104 -14.69 -0.22 -0.44
CA ILE A 104 -13.32 -0.74 -0.52
C ILE A 104 -12.85 -1.33 0.82
N SER A 105 -12.88 -0.56 1.91
CA SER A 105 -12.33 -0.96 3.21
C SER A 105 -13.04 -2.17 3.84
N LEU A 106 -14.34 -2.32 3.58
CA LEU A 106 -15.14 -3.41 4.14
C LEU A 106 -15.23 -4.61 3.19
N ASN A 107 -14.67 -4.52 1.98
CA ASN A 107 -14.69 -5.63 1.05
C ASN A 107 -13.90 -6.83 1.63
N PRO A 108 -14.54 -8.01 1.78
CA PRO A 108 -13.89 -9.16 2.41
C PRO A 108 -12.63 -9.62 1.70
N GLU A 109 -12.62 -9.59 0.37
CA GLU A 109 -11.48 -10.08 -0.41
C GLU A 109 -10.29 -9.14 -0.31
N ILE A 110 -10.51 -7.82 -0.38
CA ILE A 110 -9.45 -6.82 -0.14
C ILE A 110 -8.85 -7.02 1.26
N ARG A 111 -9.69 -7.19 2.29
CA ARG A 111 -9.22 -7.41 3.66
C ARG A 111 -8.37 -8.68 3.79
N VAL A 112 -8.78 -9.78 3.15
CA VAL A 112 -8.00 -11.04 3.12
C VAL A 112 -6.65 -10.85 2.44
N ARG A 113 -6.56 -10.04 1.36
CA ARG A 113 -5.25 -9.75 0.72
C ARG A 113 -4.34 -8.93 1.62
N ILE A 114 -4.88 -7.91 2.30
CA ILE A 114 -4.11 -7.09 3.26
C ILE A 114 -3.67 -7.94 4.47
N GLU A 115 -4.53 -8.80 4.99
CA GLU A 115 -4.19 -9.74 6.07
C GLU A 115 -3.11 -10.75 5.63
N SER A 116 -3.14 -11.19 4.38
CA SER A 116 -2.08 -12.05 3.82
C SER A 116 -0.73 -11.33 3.79
N LEU A 117 -0.70 -10.05 3.41
CA LEU A 117 0.52 -9.24 3.49
C LEU A 117 0.99 -9.08 4.94
N TRP A 118 0.07 -8.73 5.84
CA TRP A 118 0.35 -8.54 7.26
C TRP A 118 0.99 -9.75 7.93
N THR A 119 0.40 -10.91 7.72
CA THR A 119 0.85 -12.18 8.32
C THR A 119 2.24 -12.59 7.85
N GLN A 120 2.60 -12.30 6.59
CA GLN A 120 3.94 -12.57 6.06
C GLN A 120 5.03 -11.67 6.67
N LEU A 121 4.66 -10.51 7.23
CA LEU A 121 5.57 -9.60 7.93
C LEU A 121 5.74 -9.92 9.42
N GLY A 122 5.29 -11.10 9.86
CA GLY A 122 5.33 -11.51 11.27
C GLY A 122 4.13 -11.02 12.09
N GLY A 123 3.12 -10.43 11.45
CA GLY A 123 1.87 -10.05 12.10
C GLY A 123 1.04 -11.26 12.51
N ILE A 124 1.16 -11.72 13.76
CA ILE A 124 0.24 -12.70 14.37
C ILE A 124 -1.04 -12.00 14.90
N SER A 125 -2.08 -12.74 15.30
CA SER A 125 -3.25 -12.14 15.97
C SER A 125 -2.83 -11.36 17.22
N ASN A 126 -3.23 -10.08 17.29
CA ASN A 126 -2.80 -9.10 18.30
C ASN A 126 -1.28 -8.79 18.29
N GLY A 127 -0.56 -9.23 17.26
CA GLY A 127 0.82 -8.86 17.01
C GLY A 127 0.93 -7.51 16.34
N VAL A 128 2.17 -7.03 16.26
CA VAL A 128 2.54 -5.80 15.56
C VAL A 128 3.61 -6.12 14.53
N VAL A 129 3.66 -5.35 13.44
CA VAL A 129 4.80 -5.38 12.54
C VAL A 129 5.87 -4.45 13.10
N LEU A 130 7.04 -5.03 13.39
CA LEU A 130 8.18 -4.32 13.94
C LEU A 130 8.90 -3.51 12.86
N GLU A 131 9.71 -2.55 13.31
CA GLU A 131 10.38 -1.59 12.45
C GLU A 131 11.25 -2.23 11.36
N GLU A 132 11.98 -3.30 11.70
CA GLU A 132 12.88 -3.98 10.76
C GLU A 132 12.11 -4.64 9.60
N ASP A 133 11.05 -5.40 9.91
CA ASP A 133 10.20 -6.05 8.91
C ASP A 133 9.42 -5.02 8.09
N TYR A 134 8.93 -3.96 8.74
CA TYR A 134 8.29 -2.83 8.05
C TYR A 134 9.23 -2.19 7.04
N LYS A 135 10.46 -1.84 7.45
CA LYS A 135 11.46 -1.20 6.59
C LYS A 135 11.86 -2.10 5.44
N ALA A 136 12.13 -3.39 5.70
CA ALA A 136 12.52 -4.35 4.66
C ALA A 136 11.42 -4.50 3.60
N PHE A 137 10.15 -4.57 4.04
CA PHE A 137 9.01 -4.60 3.14
C PHE A 137 8.88 -3.32 2.32
N HIS A 138 8.98 -2.15 2.96
CA HIS A 138 8.84 -0.88 2.24
C HIS A 138 9.99 -0.64 1.26
N VAL A 139 11.24 -1.00 1.57
CA VAL A 139 12.33 -0.95 0.58
C VAL A 139 11.98 -1.79 -0.65
N SER A 140 11.40 -2.98 -0.46
CA SER A 140 10.94 -3.83 -1.56
C SER A 140 9.78 -3.19 -2.35
N LEU A 141 8.82 -2.55 -1.67
CA LEU A 141 7.74 -1.80 -2.30
C LEU A 141 8.24 -0.64 -3.16
N TYR A 142 9.17 0.18 -2.65
CA TYR A 142 9.74 1.29 -3.41
C TYR A 142 10.51 0.77 -4.62
N SER A 143 11.33 -0.27 -4.45
CA SER A 143 12.04 -0.87 -5.57
C SER A 143 11.09 -1.39 -6.66
N TYR A 144 10.02 -2.09 -6.26
CA TYR A 144 9.02 -2.63 -7.17
C TYR A 144 8.23 -1.54 -7.90
N LEU A 145 7.61 -0.62 -7.16
CA LEU A 145 6.70 0.39 -7.72
C LEU A 145 7.46 1.46 -8.50
N LEU A 146 8.64 1.85 -8.05
CA LEU A 146 9.47 2.80 -8.78
C LEU A 146 10.25 2.13 -9.91
N LYS A 147 10.34 0.80 -9.97
CA LYS A 147 11.20 0.05 -10.90
C LYS A 147 12.67 0.52 -10.82
N ILE A 148 13.15 0.73 -9.60
CA ILE A 148 14.53 1.14 -9.30
C ILE A 148 15.16 0.05 -8.43
N ASP A 149 16.46 -0.20 -8.58
CA ASP A 149 17.16 -1.16 -7.74
C ASP A 149 17.11 -0.78 -6.25
N SER A 150 17.19 -1.78 -5.37
CA SER A 150 17.04 -1.58 -3.93
C SER A 150 18.13 -0.70 -3.30
N VAL A 151 19.32 -0.60 -3.91
CA VAL A 151 20.45 0.18 -3.37
C VAL A 151 20.21 1.66 -3.59
N SER A 152 19.82 2.04 -4.81
CA SER A 152 19.46 3.42 -5.17
C SER A 152 18.23 3.92 -4.38
N VAL A 153 17.27 3.02 -4.12
CA VAL A 153 16.08 3.30 -3.30
C VAL A 153 16.41 3.49 -1.84
N ALA A 154 17.23 2.64 -1.23
CA ALA A 154 17.49 2.68 0.20
C ALA A 154 18.10 4.02 0.64
N THR A 155 18.94 4.62 -0.21
CA THR A 155 19.60 5.89 0.12
C THR A 155 18.64 7.10 0.05
N SER A 156 17.67 7.07 -0.88
CA SER A 156 16.76 8.18 -1.16
C SER A 156 15.43 8.12 -0.38
N SER A 157 14.97 6.92 -0.01
CA SER A 157 13.65 6.70 0.60
C SER A 157 13.66 6.37 2.10
N CYS A 158 14.84 6.10 2.70
CA CYS A 158 14.93 5.64 4.09
C CYS A 158 14.26 6.60 5.08
N ALA A 159 14.45 7.91 4.92
CA ALA A 159 13.81 8.92 5.78
C ALA A 159 12.27 8.83 5.70
N ALA A 160 11.72 8.79 4.49
CA ALA A 160 10.28 8.67 4.29
C ALA A 160 9.70 7.39 4.89
N ILE A 161 10.41 6.25 4.76
CA ILE A 161 10.01 4.97 5.37
C ILE A 161 10.00 5.07 6.91
N VAL A 162 10.99 5.72 7.52
CA VAL A 162 11.07 5.93 8.97
C VAL A 162 9.94 6.81 9.47
N GLU A 163 9.66 7.91 8.78
CA GLU A 163 8.57 8.82 9.12
C GLU A 163 7.21 8.13 9.01
N ASP A 164 7.02 7.37 7.94
CA ASP A 164 5.81 6.58 7.77
C ASP A 164 5.63 5.50 8.86
N PHE A 165 6.70 4.80 9.24
CA PHE A 165 6.65 3.85 10.36
C PHE A 165 6.29 4.55 11.68
N THR A 166 6.88 5.71 11.91
CA THR A 166 6.63 6.52 13.12
C THR A 166 5.18 6.97 13.20
N TYR A 167 4.61 7.38 12.08
CA TYR A 167 3.19 7.72 11.99
C TYR A 167 2.30 6.49 12.21
N ASP A 168 2.58 5.39 11.51
CA ASP A 168 1.74 4.18 11.50
C ASP A 168 1.71 3.46 12.84
N LYS A 169 2.82 3.47 13.59
CA LYS A 169 2.88 2.83 14.92
C LYS A 169 2.11 3.61 15.98
N ARG A 170 1.75 4.88 15.75
CA ARG A 170 0.97 5.73 16.67
C ARG A 170 1.46 5.71 18.12
N GLY A 171 2.78 5.72 18.31
CA GLY A 171 3.41 5.67 19.65
C GLY A 171 3.58 4.26 20.24
N ALA A 172 3.06 3.21 19.59
CA ALA A 172 3.29 1.82 19.97
C ALA A 172 4.69 1.32 19.56
N VAL A 173 4.98 0.07 19.95
CA VAL A 173 6.25 -0.65 19.67
C VAL A 173 6.34 -1.07 18.20
N GLY A 174 5.20 -1.22 17.53
CA GLY A 174 5.13 -1.52 16.11
C GLY A 174 3.79 -1.09 15.53
N VAL A 175 3.62 -1.28 14.24
CA VAL A 175 2.35 -0.99 13.56
C VAL A 175 1.36 -2.08 13.95
N ASP A 176 0.07 -1.76 14.13
CA ASP A 176 -1.01 -2.75 14.29
C ASP A 176 -1.74 -3.02 12.96
N PHE A 177 -2.58 -4.05 12.91
CA PHE A 177 -3.25 -4.44 11.66
C PHE A 177 -4.16 -3.33 11.10
N GLY A 178 -4.86 -2.58 11.95
CA GLY A 178 -5.78 -1.53 11.50
C GLY A 178 -5.01 -0.39 10.83
N SER A 179 -3.93 0.04 11.46
CA SER A 179 -3.05 1.09 10.97
C SER A 179 -2.32 0.65 9.69
N PHE A 180 -1.86 -0.59 9.63
CA PHE A 180 -1.30 -1.18 8.41
C PHE A 180 -2.31 -1.28 7.28
N ALA A 181 -3.54 -1.72 7.56
CA ALA A 181 -4.59 -1.83 6.55
C ALA A 181 -4.91 -0.47 5.92
N ILE A 182 -5.01 0.58 6.74
CA ILE A 182 -5.18 1.95 6.25
C ILE A 182 -3.97 2.35 5.39
N SER A 183 -2.74 2.10 5.84
CA SER A 183 -1.52 2.38 5.08
C SER A 183 -1.49 1.69 3.71
N MET A 184 -1.91 0.43 3.63
CA MET A 184 -1.97 -0.31 2.37
C MET A 184 -3.07 0.22 1.43
N LEU A 185 -4.19 0.68 1.98
CA LEU A 185 -5.26 1.30 1.19
C LEU A 185 -4.86 2.71 0.69
N GLU A 186 -4.19 3.52 1.52
CA GLU A 186 -3.59 4.80 1.11
C GLU A 186 -2.58 4.62 -0.03
N LEU A 187 -1.84 3.51 -0.01
CA LEU A 187 -0.93 3.11 -1.06
C LEU A 187 -1.74 2.77 -2.33
N ALA A 188 -2.67 1.83 -2.26
CA ALA A 188 -3.49 1.43 -3.41
C ALA A 188 -4.19 2.63 -4.08
N ASP A 189 -4.64 3.60 -3.30
CA ASP A 189 -5.25 4.84 -3.80
C ASP A 189 -4.37 5.61 -4.82
N ASN A 190 -3.05 5.56 -4.68
CA ASN A 190 -2.11 6.22 -5.59
C ASN A 190 -1.80 5.41 -6.84
N TRP A 191 -1.75 4.08 -6.70
CA TRP A 191 -1.14 3.20 -7.68
C TRP A 191 -2.17 2.37 -8.47
N THR A 192 -3.44 2.45 -8.10
CA THR A 192 -4.57 1.95 -8.90
C THR A 192 -5.14 3.06 -9.78
N ARG A 193 -5.66 2.70 -10.95
CA ARG A 193 -6.21 3.67 -11.92
C ARG A 193 -7.66 3.99 -11.61
N THR A 194 -8.40 3.04 -11.03
CA THR A 194 -9.81 3.19 -10.69
C THR A 194 -10.07 2.84 -9.21
N ARG A 195 -11.27 3.16 -8.74
CA ARG A 195 -11.78 2.76 -7.40
C ARG A 195 -12.59 1.47 -7.46
N GLU A 196 -12.28 0.60 -8.42
CA GLU A 196 -12.91 -0.72 -8.50
C GLU A 196 -12.20 -1.74 -7.63
N VAL A 197 -13.01 -2.58 -6.99
CA VAL A 197 -12.55 -3.61 -6.05
C VAL A 197 -11.52 -4.55 -6.67
N ALA A 198 -11.73 -4.92 -7.94
CA ALA A 198 -10.84 -5.83 -8.67
C ALA A 198 -9.42 -5.27 -8.82
N GLU A 199 -9.27 -3.96 -9.03
CA GLU A 199 -7.94 -3.33 -9.16
C GLU A 199 -7.18 -3.35 -7.83
N TYR A 200 -7.86 -3.11 -6.71
CA TYR A 200 -7.24 -3.18 -5.38
C TYR A 200 -6.78 -4.61 -5.07
N ILE A 201 -7.61 -5.61 -5.39
CA ILE A 201 -7.26 -7.03 -5.20
C ILE A 201 -6.05 -7.42 -6.04
N HIS A 202 -6.04 -7.02 -7.32
CA HIS A 202 -4.91 -7.27 -8.22
C HIS A 202 -3.64 -6.60 -7.68
N PHE A 203 -3.74 -5.33 -7.31
CA PHE A 203 -2.62 -4.55 -6.78
C PHE A 203 -1.99 -5.19 -5.54
N PHE A 204 -2.81 -5.62 -4.56
CA PHE A 204 -2.28 -6.28 -3.37
C PHE A 204 -1.71 -7.68 -3.65
N SER A 205 -2.28 -8.39 -4.63
CA SER A 205 -1.75 -9.69 -5.06
C SER A 205 -0.38 -9.52 -5.72
N ASP A 206 -0.21 -8.51 -6.58
CA ASP A 206 1.07 -8.18 -7.20
C ASP A 206 2.14 -7.80 -6.18
N ILE A 207 1.78 -6.99 -5.18
CA ILE A 207 2.69 -6.63 -4.09
C ILE A 207 3.14 -7.89 -3.35
N TYR A 208 2.20 -8.77 -2.99
CA TYR A 208 2.52 -10.01 -2.30
C TYR A 208 3.53 -10.84 -3.11
N ASP A 209 3.26 -10.98 -4.40
CA ASP A 209 4.04 -11.84 -5.29
C ASP A 209 5.44 -11.29 -5.59
N ASN A 210 5.57 -9.97 -5.71
CA ASN A 210 6.82 -9.34 -6.10
C ASN A 210 7.68 -8.88 -4.92
N CYS A 211 7.06 -8.51 -3.80
CA CYS A 211 7.77 -7.93 -2.65
C CYS A 211 8.01 -8.94 -1.51
N LEU A 212 7.23 -10.03 -1.42
CA LEU A 212 7.32 -10.98 -0.29
C LEU A 212 7.70 -12.40 -0.70
N LYS A 213 7.25 -12.92 -1.86
CA LYS A 213 7.49 -14.32 -2.26
C LYS A 213 8.96 -14.69 -2.54
N LYS A 214 9.92 -13.75 -2.51
CA LYS A 214 11.36 -14.03 -2.72
C LYS A 214 12.16 -14.43 -1.47
N LYS A 215 11.54 -14.67 -0.31
CA LYS A 215 12.22 -15.20 0.89
C LYS A 215 12.32 -16.75 0.97
N HIS A 216 12.21 -17.48 -0.15
CA HIS A 216 12.62 -18.90 -0.18
C HIS A 216 14.13 -19.05 -0.36
N LEU A 217 14.89 -18.78 0.72
CA LEU A 217 16.21 -19.35 1.03
C LEU A 217 16.74 -18.82 2.37
N ARG A 218 15.97 -19.01 3.46
CA ARG A 218 16.58 -19.12 4.79
C ARG A 218 16.00 -20.33 5.52
N SER A 219 16.79 -21.41 5.40
CA SER A 219 17.01 -22.48 6.38
C SER A 219 16.07 -22.47 7.59
N SER A 220 15.26 -23.53 7.67
CA SER A 220 14.78 -24.21 8.88
C SER A 220 15.41 -23.71 10.18
N ARG A 221 14.62 -23.02 11.00
CA ARG A 221 14.73 -23.05 12.47
C ARG A 221 13.34 -23.15 13.08
N GLU A 222 13.12 -24.31 13.68
CA GLU A 222 12.14 -24.71 14.69
C GLU A 222 10.72 -24.15 14.58
N VAL A 223 9.80 -25.07 14.24
CA VAL A 223 8.36 -24.89 14.29
C VAL A 223 7.95 -24.56 15.73
N PHE A 224 7.78 -23.27 16.02
CA PHE A 224 7.11 -22.84 17.25
C PHE A 224 5.61 -23.17 17.09
N VAL A 225 5.18 -24.28 17.69
CA VAL A 225 3.75 -24.62 17.78
C VAL A 225 3.16 -23.79 18.92
N PRO A 226 2.26 -22.82 18.67
CA PRO A 226 1.73 -21.99 19.73
C PRO A 226 0.79 -22.82 20.62
N ASN A 227 0.98 -22.72 21.93
CA ASN A 227 0.20 -23.46 22.91
C ASN A 227 -1.12 -22.71 23.21
N TYR A 228 -2.18 -23.03 22.48
CA TYR A 228 -3.50 -22.42 22.68
C TYR A 228 -4.26 -23.13 23.82
N LYS A 229 -4.60 -22.39 24.88
CA LYS A 229 -5.37 -22.91 26.03
C LYS A 229 -6.88 -23.04 25.77
N ALA A 230 -7.39 -22.53 24.64
CA ALA A 230 -8.81 -22.58 24.27
C ALA A 230 -8.98 -22.77 22.76
N PRO A 231 -10.09 -23.37 22.28
CA PRO A 231 -10.34 -23.55 20.85
C PRO A 231 -10.48 -22.21 20.14
N VAL A 232 -9.66 -22.01 19.10
CA VAL A 232 -9.65 -20.79 18.28
C VAL A 232 -10.38 -21.09 16.95
N TYR A 233 -11.34 -20.24 16.61
CA TYR A 233 -12.07 -20.32 15.35
C TYR A 233 -11.23 -19.73 14.21
N PHE A 234 -11.05 -20.50 13.14
CA PHE A 234 -10.51 -20.04 11.86
C PHE A 234 -11.58 -20.23 10.78
N SER A 235 -11.63 -19.34 9.78
CA SER A 235 -12.57 -19.38 8.64
C SER A 235 -12.44 -20.61 7.72
N GLY A 236 -11.61 -21.60 8.09
CA GLY A 236 -11.43 -22.87 7.39
C GLY A 236 -11.85 -24.12 8.17
N GLY A 237 -12.56 -23.99 9.31
CA GLY A 237 -13.02 -25.10 10.16
C GLY A 237 -12.42 -25.10 11.56
N LEU A 238 -13.04 -25.83 12.50
CA LEU A 238 -12.63 -25.87 13.91
C LEU A 238 -11.39 -26.74 14.08
N VAL A 239 -10.29 -26.19 14.60
CA VAL A 239 -9.15 -26.99 15.05
C VAL A 239 -9.36 -27.32 16.52
N CYS A 240 -9.65 -28.58 16.80
CA CYS A 240 -9.89 -29.06 18.15
C CYS A 240 -8.60 -29.63 18.73
N ARG A 241 -8.33 -29.33 20.01
CA ARG A 241 -7.37 -30.10 20.79
C ARG A 241 -8.03 -31.44 21.15
N ALA A 242 -7.50 -32.53 20.63
CA ALA A 242 -7.88 -33.89 21.01
C ALA A 242 -6.74 -34.52 21.80
N GLN A 243 -7.07 -35.33 22.80
CA GLN A 243 -6.08 -36.10 23.55
C GLN A 243 -6.20 -37.56 23.11
N GLU A 244 -5.17 -38.04 22.42
CA GLU A 244 -5.06 -39.43 21.96
C GLU A 244 -3.98 -40.12 22.82
N GLY A 245 -4.41 -40.76 23.91
CA GLY A 245 -3.50 -41.31 24.92
C GLY A 245 -2.66 -40.23 25.58
N ASP A 246 -1.34 -40.43 25.63
CA ASP A 246 -0.38 -39.46 26.21
C ASP A 246 0.04 -38.34 25.24
N LYS A 247 -0.53 -38.30 24.03
CA LYS A 247 -0.21 -37.29 23.02
C LYS A 247 -1.39 -36.35 22.79
N VAL A 248 -1.09 -35.06 22.77
CA VAL A 248 -2.03 -34.02 22.34
C VAL A 248 -1.93 -33.91 20.82
N VAL A 249 -3.04 -34.18 20.13
CA VAL A 249 -3.15 -34.14 18.68
C VAL A 249 -4.18 -33.07 18.29
N PHE A 250 -3.87 -32.24 17.30
CA PHE A 250 -4.78 -31.21 16.82
C PHE A 250 -5.43 -31.67 15.51
N SER A 251 -6.75 -31.84 15.52
CA SER A 251 -7.51 -32.29 14.35
C SER A 251 -8.44 -31.20 13.84
N ARG A 252 -8.48 -31.05 12.51
CA ARG A 252 -9.33 -30.09 11.81
C ARG A 252 -10.68 -30.74 11.54
N LYS A 253 -11.74 -30.32 12.22
CA LYS A 253 -13.11 -30.71 11.90
C LYS A 253 -13.66 -29.77 10.82
N ARG A 254 -14.00 -30.32 9.65
CA ARG A 254 -14.87 -29.64 8.68
C ARG A 254 -16.29 -29.69 9.21
N PHE A 255 -16.97 -28.56 9.28
CA PHE A 255 -18.41 -28.54 9.49
C PHE A 255 -19.07 -29.11 8.22
N VAL A 256 -19.95 -30.10 8.38
CA VAL A 256 -20.84 -30.61 7.32
C VAL A 256 -21.99 -29.63 7.17
#